data_AF-A0A448V0N0-F1
#
_entry.id   AF-A0A448V0N0-F1
#
_cell.length_a   1.000
_cell.length_b   1.000
_cell.length_c   1.000
_cell.angle_alpha   90.00
_cell.angle_beta   90.00
_cell.angle_gamma   90.00
#
_symmetry.space_group_name_H-M   'P 1'
#
loop_
_entity.id
_entity.type
_entity.pdbx_description
1 polymer ?
#
loop_
_entity_poly.entity_id
_entity_poly.type
_entity_poly.pdbx_seq_one_letter_code
_entity_poly.pdbx_strand_id
1 'polypeptide(L)'
;MRNNAVLFIVVHALNILMVSAFLILLHFAPPLERLFYGSMVFRLAIALLLFAPYVAAGKFFSKSPVTDTIALWIVPAILWALLLGIAYFGGGGETFLRGPFRSLWRLPADTLMLPQIAAIRLLRLVPKPAVYAAFCVLPQTAALFVAAVDDLRYQRRKRQRIREKY
;
A
#
# COMPACT_ATOMS: atom_id res chain seq x y z
N MET A 1 5.30 -14.73 18.90
CA MET A 1 6.11 -14.65 17.67
C MET A 1 5.56 -13.52 16.82
N ARG A 2 6.37 -12.53 16.44
CA ARG A 2 5.91 -11.38 15.63
C ARG A 2 5.84 -11.81 14.16
N ASN A 3 4.65 -11.91 13.59
CA ASN A 3 4.42 -12.29 12.19
C ASN A 3 4.27 -11.03 11.34
N ASN A 4 5.16 -10.85 10.36
CA ASN A 4 5.21 -9.65 9.52
C ASN A 4 3.97 -9.49 8.65
N ALA A 5 3.41 -10.60 8.14
CA ALA A 5 2.19 -10.58 7.35
C ALA A 5 0.98 -10.12 8.17
N VAL A 6 0.86 -10.58 9.44
CA VAL A 6 -0.21 -10.13 10.34
C VAL A 6 -0.10 -8.63 10.62
N LEU A 7 1.11 -8.14 10.94
CA LEU A 7 1.30 -6.72 11.18
C LEU A 7 0.96 -5.88 9.94
N PHE A 8 1.35 -6.36 8.76
CA PHE A 8 1.00 -5.72 7.50
C PHE A 8 -0.51 -5.65 7.29
N ILE A 9 -1.23 -6.75 7.51
CA ILE A 9 -2.71 -6.78 7.38
C ILE A 9 -3.36 -5.78 8.32
N VAL A 10 -2.91 -5.71 9.59
CA VAL A 10 -3.44 -4.74 10.57
C VAL A 10 -3.18 -3.31 10.11
N VAL A 11 -1.93 -2.99 9.72
CA VAL A 11 -1.56 -1.66 9.22
C VAL A 11 -2.36 -1.32 7.96
N HIS A 12 -2.55 -2.29 7.07
CA HIS A 12 -3.30 -2.11 5.84
C HIS A 12 -4.78 -1.84 6.10
N ALA A 13 -5.40 -2.57 7.03
CA ALA A 13 -6.78 -2.35 7.46
C ALA A 13 -6.95 -0.96 8.09
N LEU A 14 -6.04 -0.55 8.97
CA LEU A 14 -6.03 0.81 9.53
C LEU A 14 -5.87 1.87 8.45
N ASN A 15 -5.02 1.61 7.45
CA ASN A 15 -4.84 2.52 6.33
C ASN A 15 -6.12 2.62 5.49
N ILE A 16 -6.82 1.52 5.20
CA ILE A 16 -8.13 1.55 4.53
C ILE A 16 -9.12 2.45 5.28
N LEU A 17 -9.19 2.34 6.61
CA LEU A 17 -10.06 3.19 7.43
C LEU A 17 -9.67 4.66 7.35
N MET A 18 -8.37 4.97 7.47
CA MET A 18 -7.85 6.33 7.36
C MET A 18 -8.13 6.94 5.99
N VAL A 19 -7.90 6.19 4.92
CA VAL A 19 -8.17 6.64 3.54
C VAL A 19 -9.67 6.81 3.30
N SER A 20 -10.50 5.91 3.81
CA SER A 20 -11.96 6.05 3.74
C SER A 20 -12.41 7.35 4.39
N ALA A 21 -11.97 7.62 5.62
CA ALA A 21 -12.29 8.85 6.33
C ALA A 21 -11.79 10.09 5.57
N PHE A 22 -10.57 10.05 5.05
CA PHE A 22 -10.00 11.15 4.26
C PHE A 22 -10.82 11.43 2.99
N LEU A 23 -11.20 10.39 2.23
CA LEU A 23 -12.00 10.55 1.01
C LEU A 23 -13.40 11.08 1.31
N ILE A 24 -14.02 10.65 2.42
CA ILE A 24 -15.31 11.16 2.88
C ILE A 24 -15.18 12.65 3.22
N LEU A 25 -14.17 13.05 4.00
CA LEU A 25 -13.93 14.45 4.35
C LEU A 25 -13.68 15.31 3.10
N LEU A 26 -12.90 14.79 2.16
CA LEU A 26 -12.60 15.47 0.91
C LEU A 26 -13.86 15.74 0.08
N HIS A 27 -14.78 14.77 0.05
CA HIS A 27 -16.07 14.90 -0.62
C HIS A 27 -16.94 16.02 -0.04
N PHE A 28 -16.88 16.23 1.28
CA PHE A 28 -17.61 17.30 1.96
C PHE A 28 -16.87 18.66 1.94
N ALA A 29 -15.64 18.72 1.42
CA ALA A 29 -14.85 19.95 1.36
C ALA A 29 -14.35 20.26 -0.08
N PRO A 30 -15.22 20.77 -0.96
CA PRO A 30 -14.89 21.07 -2.37
C PRO A 30 -13.64 21.96 -2.58
N PRO A 31 -13.35 22.97 -1.72
CA PRO A 31 -12.12 23.76 -1.86
C PRO A 31 -10.85 22.92 -1.68
N LEU A 32 -10.86 21.98 -0.73
CA LEU A 32 -9.74 21.06 -0.49
C LEU A 32 -9.61 20.06 -1.64
N GLU A 33 -10.72 19.56 -2.17
CA GLU A 33 -10.72 18.71 -3.36
C GLU A 33 -10.01 19.39 -4.54
N ARG A 34 -10.34 20.66 -4.82
CA ARG A 34 -9.70 21.44 -5.89
C ARG A 34 -8.22 21.68 -5.63
N LEU A 35 -7.81 21.95 -4.39
CA LEU A 35 -6.40 22.13 -4.05
C LEU A 35 -5.61 20.84 -4.30
N PHE A 36 -6.10 19.73 -3.75
CA PHE A 36 -5.43 18.45 -3.77
C PHE A 36 -5.43 17.79 -5.16
N TYR A 37 -6.51 17.93 -5.93
CA TYR A 37 -6.56 17.46 -7.31
C TYR A 37 -6.11 18.51 -8.33
N GLY A 38 -5.88 19.76 -7.96
CA GLY A 38 -5.48 20.83 -8.88
C GLY A 38 -4.00 20.80 -9.22
N SER A 39 -3.15 20.62 -8.20
CA SER A 39 -1.69 20.70 -8.34
C SER A 39 -1.00 19.33 -8.26
N MET A 40 -0.03 19.09 -9.14
CA MET A 40 0.76 17.86 -9.16
C MET A 40 1.54 17.64 -7.85
N VAL A 41 2.05 18.71 -7.25
CA VAL A 41 2.84 18.65 -6.00
C VAL A 41 1.97 18.11 -4.87
N PHE A 42 0.76 18.65 -4.71
CA PHE A 42 -0.17 18.20 -3.68
C PHE A 42 -0.66 16.76 -3.91
N ARG A 43 -0.93 16.37 -5.16
CA ARG A 43 -1.28 14.97 -5.50
C ARG A 43 -0.18 14.01 -5.08
N LEU A 44 1.08 14.34 -5.39
CA LEU A 44 2.23 13.52 -5.04
C LEU A 44 2.42 13.45 -3.52
N ALA A 45 2.29 14.59 -2.83
CA ALA A 45 2.40 14.66 -1.37
C ALA A 45 1.36 13.77 -0.68
N ILE A 46 0.09 13.84 -1.11
CA ILE A 46 -0.95 12.97 -0.54
C ILE A 46 -0.69 11.52 -0.93
N ALA A 47 -0.36 11.22 -2.19
CA ALA A 47 -0.04 9.86 -2.60
C ALA A 47 1.07 9.25 -1.72
N LEU A 48 2.15 10.01 -1.45
CA LEU A 48 3.20 9.58 -0.52
C LEU A 48 2.69 9.41 0.91
N LEU A 49 1.82 10.29 1.39
CA LEU A 49 1.18 10.17 2.69
C LEU A 49 0.35 8.89 2.83
N LEU A 50 -0.32 8.45 1.74
CA LEU A 50 -1.04 7.17 1.70
C LEU A 50 -0.11 5.96 1.89
N PHE A 51 1.17 6.09 1.48
CA PHE A 51 2.17 5.04 1.66
C PHE A 51 2.95 5.15 2.98
N ALA A 52 2.91 6.30 3.66
CA ALA A 52 3.66 6.55 4.89
C ALA A 52 3.37 5.54 6.02
N PRO A 53 2.12 5.06 6.24
CA PRO A 53 1.86 4.02 7.24
C PRO A 53 2.62 2.72 7.00
N TYR A 54 2.77 2.28 5.74
CA TYR A 54 3.54 1.07 5.42
C TYR A 54 5.03 1.26 5.69
N VAL A 55 5.57 2.44 5.35
CA VAL A 55 6.95 2.82 5.63
C VAL A 55 7.20 2.85 7.14
N ALA A 56 6.30 3.46 7.91
CA ALA A 56 6.38 3.49 9.37
C ALA A 56 6.30 2.09 9.98
N ALA A 57 5.39 1.26 9.49
CA ALA A 57 5.22 -0.13 9.92
C ALA A 57 6.45 -1.01 9.68
N GLY A 58 7.21 -0.74 8.61
CA GLY A 58 8.43 -1.50 8.28
C GLY A 58 9.47 -1.52 9.41
N LYS A 59 9.54 -0.47 10.25
CA LYS A 59 10.42 -0.42 11.44
C LYS A 59 10.01 -1.45 12.51
N PHE A 60 8.75 -1.83 12.52
CA PHE A 60 8.18 -2.79 13.46
C PHE A 60 8.11 -4.20 12.88
N PHE A 61 8.64 -4.45 11.67
CA PHE A 61 8.74 -5.80 11.13
C PHE A 61 9.89 -6.58 11.75
N SER A 62 9.59 -7.82 12.15
CA SER A 62 10.56 -8.74 12.72
C SER A 62 11.67 -8.97 11.70
N LYS A 63 12.92 -8.99 12.18
CA LYS A 63 14.13 -9.35 11.41
C LYS A 63 14.22 -10.87 11.16
N SER A 64 13.04 -11.49 11.12
CA SER A 64 12.76 -12.91 11.04
C SER A 64 13.34 -13.51 9.75
N PRO A 65 13.54 -14.83 9.66
CA PRO A 65 14.00 -15.52 8.46
C PRO A 65 13.32 -15.10 7.16
N VAL A 66 14.02 -15.37 6.05
CA VAL A 66 13.59 -15.12 4.66
C VAL A 66 12.13 -15.53 4.41
N THR A 67 11.63 -16.57 5.08
CA THR A 67 10.24 -17.03 5.00
C THR A 67 9.20 -15.97 5.37
N ASP A 68 9.44 -15.17 6.40
CA ASP A 68 8.52 -14.11 6.87
C ASP A 68 8.51 -12.92 5.88
N THR A 69 9.65 -12.67 5.24
CA THR A 69 9.81 -11.66 4.17
C THR A 69 9.07 -12.09 2.90
N ILE A 70 9.22 -13.36 2.52
CA ILE A 70 8.51 -13.95 1.39
C ILE A 70 7.01 -13.95 1.64
N ALA A 71 6.56 -14.35 2.83
CA ALA A 71 5.14 -14.36 3.19
C ALA A 71 4.51 -12.96 3.10
N LEU A 72 5.22 -11.94 3.60
CA LEU A 72 4.78 -10.54 3.50
C LEU A 72 4.63 -10.08 2.04
N TRP A 73 5.47 -10.54 1.13
CA TRP A 73 5.38 -10.20 -0.29
C TRP A 73 4.28 -10.97 -1.01
N ILE A 74 4.29 -12.30 -0.86
CA ILE A 74 3.49 -13.22 -1.64
C ILE A 74 2.03 -13.21 -1.19
N VAL A 75 1.75 -13.27 0.12
CA VAL A 75 0.39 -13.47 0.61
C VAL A 75 -0.55 -12.33 0.18
N PRO A 76 -0.21 -11.04 0.39
CA PRO A 76 -1.09 -9.95 -0.03
C PRO A 76 -1.15 -9.80 -1.56
N ALA A 77 -0.04 -10.09 -2.27
CA ALA A 77 -0.01 -10.03 -3.73
C ALA A 77 -0.92 -11.09 -4.37
N ILE A 78 -0.89 -12.33 -3.88
CA ILE A 78 -1.80 -13.39 -4.33
C ILE A 78 -3.25 -13.02 -4.02
N LEU A 79 -3.53 -12.54 -2.81
CA LEU A 79 -4.89 -12.15 -2.44
C LEU A 79 -5.43 -11.06 -3.38
N TRP A 80 -4.68 -10.00 -3.62
CA TRP A 80 -5.11 -8.94 -4.54
C TRP A 80 -5.17 -9.41 -5.99
N ALA A 81 -4.23 -10.23 -6.45
CA ALA A 81 -4.28 -10.82 -7.78
C ALA A 81 -5.52 -11.69 -7.98
N LEU A 82 -5.91 -12.48 -6.97
CA LEU A 82 -7.13 -13.28 -7.00
C LEU A 82 -8.37 -12.39 -7.12
N LEU A 83 -8.47 -11.34 -6.31
CA LEU A 83 -9.60 -10.41 -6.33
C LEU A 83 -9.69 -9.62 -7.65
N LEU A 84 -8.55 -9.19 -8.18
CA LEU A 84 -8.47 -8.53 -9.49
C LEU A 84 -8.80 -9.52 -10.62
N GLY A 85 -8.40 -10.79 -10.49
CA GLY A 85 -8.76 -11.87 -11.41
C GLY A 85 -10.28 -12.11 -11.42
N ILE A 86 -10.90 -12.25 -10.25
CA ILE A 86 -12.37 -12.37 -10.12
C ILE A 86 -13.06 -11.16 -10.75
N ALA A 87 -12.56 -9.95 -10.49
CA ALA A 87 -13.10 -8.74 -11.12
C ALA A 87 -12.99 -8.76 -12.65
N TYR A 88 -11.85 -9.21 -13.18
CA TYR A 88 -11.58 -9.29 -14.61
C TYR A 88 -12.44 -10.34 -15.32
N PHE A 89 -12.54 -11.55 -14.76
CA PHE A 89 -13.34 -12.61 -15.36
C PHE A 89 -14.84 -12.44 -15.13
N GLY A 90 -15.24 -11.88 -13.98
CA GLY A 90 -16.64 -11.68 -13.64
C GLY A 90 -17.30 -10.51 -14.38
N GLY A 91 -16.59 -9.40 -14.57
CA GLY A 91 -17.13 -8.22 -15.26
C GLY A 91 -16.46 -7.83 -16.57
N GLY A 92 -15.41 -8.55 -16.99
CA GLY A 92 -14.66 -8.25 -18.21
C GLY A 92 -13.72 -7.05 -18.09
N GLY A 93 -12.90 -6.83 -19.12
CA GLY A 93 -11.92 -5.73 -19.16
C GLY A 93 -12.53 -4.32 -19.03
N GLU A 94 -13.78 -4.14 -19.46
CA GLU A 94 -14.48 -2.85 -19.34
C GLU A 94 -14.71 -2.41 -17.89
N THR A 95 -14.78 -3.35 -16.93
CA THR A 95 -14.94 -2.97 -15.52
C THR A 95 -13.80 -2.12 -15.00
N PHE A 96 -12.58 -2.32 -15.52
CA PHE A 96 -11.42 -1.50 -15.17
C PHE A 96 -11.53 -0.08 -15.72
N LEU A 97 -12.04 0.05 -16.94
CA LEU A 97 -12.25 1.32 -17.63
C LEU A 97 -13.35 2.18 -17.01
N ARG A 98 -14.44 1.56 -16.51
CA ARG A 98 -15.54 2.26 -15.83
C ARG A 98 -15.11 2.94 -14.52
N GLY A 99 -13.94 2.58 -13.99
CA GLY A 99 -13.38 3.16 -12.77
C GLY A 99 -13.81 2.43 -11.49
N PRO A 100 -13.20 2.78 -10.34
CA PRO A 100 -13.40 2.07 -9.09
C PRO A 100 -14.81 2.28 -8.52
N PHE A 101 -15.30 1.27 -7.79
CA PHE A 101 -16.62 1.19 -7.16
C PHE A 101 -17.82 1.28 -8.13
N ARG A 102 -17.59 1.09 -9.44
CA ARG A 102 -18.64 1.09 -10.47
C ARG A 102 -19.10 -0.31 -10.89
N SER A 103 -18.51 -1.36 -10.34
CA SER A 103 -18.88 -2.75 -10.62
C SER A 103 -18.87 -3.57 -9.33
N LEU A 104 -19.92 -4.39 -9.14
CA LEU A 104 -20.01 -5.31 -8.01
C LEU A 104 -18.89 -6.35 -8.03
N TRP A 105 -18.47 -6.79 -9.22
CA TRP A 105 -17.34 -7.71 -9.38
C TRP A 105 -16.00 -7.13 -8.91
N ARG A 106 -15.87 -5.80 -8.94
CA ARG A 106 -14.68 -5.09 -8.48
C ARG A 106 -14.72 -4.69 -7.01
N LEU A 107 -15.90 -4.67 -6.40
CA LEU A 107 -16.10 -4.11 -5.07
C LEU A 107 -15.15 -4.70 -4.00
N PRO A 108 -14.91 -6.03 -3.94
CA PRO A 108 -13.96 -6.59 -2.98
C PRO A 108 -12.52 -6.10 -3.20
N ALA A 109 -12.06 -6.09 -4.46
CA ALA A 109 -10.74 -5.59 -4.82
C ALA A 109 -10.63 -4.09 -4.53
N ASP A 110 -11.64 -3.31 -4.90
CA ASP A 110 -11.63 -1.86 -4.75
C ASP A 110 -11.61 -1.44 -3.27
N THR A 111 -12.27 -2.20 -2.41
CA THR A 111 -12.30 -1.97 -0.97
C THR A 111 -10.97 -2.34 -0.31
N LEU A 112 -10.46 -3.55 -0.59
CA LEU A 112 -9.21 -4.04 0.00
C LEU A 112 -7.98 -3.37 -0.58
N MET A 113 -8.08 -2.71 -1.74
CA MET A 113 -7.01 -1.93 -2.33
C MET A 113 -7.26 -0.42 -2.24
N LEU A 114 -8.16 0.04 -1.37
CA LEU A 114 -8.58 1.44 -1.34
C LEU A 114 -7.40 2.44 -1.25
N PRO A 115 -6.38 2.26 -0.39
CA PRO A 115 -5.22 3.15 -0.37
C PRO A 115 -4.49 3.24 -1.72
N GLN A 116 -4.30 2.09 -2.38
CA GLN A 116 -3.68 2.00 -3.69
C GLN A 116 -4.51 2.70 -4.76
N ILE A 117 -5.83 2.49 -4.74
CA ILE A 117 -6.76 3.08 -5.69
C ILE A 117 -6.82 4.59 -5.53
N ALA A 118 -6.85 5.08 -4.28
CA ALA A 118 -6.77 6.50 -3.99
C ALA A 118 -5.49 7.10 -4.56
N ALA A 119 -4.34 6.44 -4.39
CA ALA A 119 -3.06 6.87 -4.98
C ALA A 119 -3.11 6.89 -6.52
N ILE A 120 -3.61 5.82 -7.17
CA ILE A 120 -3.76 5.74 -8.63
C ILE A 120 -4.62 6.91 -9.16
N ARG A 121 -5.74 7.21 -8.49
CA ARG A 121 -6.64 8.32 -8.89
C ARG A 121 -6.01 9.68 -8.65
N LEU A 122 -5.35 9.89 -7.51
CA LEU A 122 -4.65 11.15 -7.21
C LEU A 122 -3.57 11.41 -8.25
N LEU A 123 -2.81 10.40 -8.66
CA LEU A 123 -1.78 10.50 -9.68
C LEU A 123 -2.33 10.56 -11.12
N ARG A 124 -3.65 10.49 -11.30
CA ARG A 124 -4.33 10.46 -12.61
C ARG A 124 -3.81 9.38 -13.56
N LEU A 125 -3.41 8.23 -13.01
CA LEU A 125 -2.97 7.10 -13.80
C LEU A 125 -4.16 6.43 -14.49
N VAL A 126 -3.96 5.96 -15.72
CA VAL A 126 -5.01 5.26 -16.47
C VAL A 126 -5.35 3.95 -15.75
N PRO A 127 -6.62 3.68 -15.41
CA PRO A 127 -7.02 2.51 -14.64
C PRO A 127 -6.98 1.24 -15.51
N LYS A 128 -5.79 0.73 -15.77
CA LYS A 128 -5.54 -0.54 -16.47
C LYS A 128 -5.20 -1.64 -15.46
N PRO A 129 -5.55 -2.91 -15.72
CA PRO A 129 -5.20 -4.02 -14.84
C PRO A 129 -3.71 -4.06 -14.45
N ALA A 130 -2.81 -3.76 -15.39
CA ALA A 130 -1.37 -3.68 -15.14
C ALA A 130 -0.99 -2.61 -14.10
N VAL A 131 -1.69 -1.47 -14.07
CA VAL A 131 -1.46 -0.42 -13.07
C VAL A 131 -1.91 -0.89 -11.69
N TYR A 132 -3.08 -1.52 -11.58
CA TYR A 132 -3.53 -2.11 -10.32
C TYR A 132 -2.55 -3.18 -9.83
N ALA A 133 -2.07 -4.06 -10.72
CA ALA A 133 -1.07 -5.08 -10.40
C ALA A 133 0.27 -4.49 -9.90
N ALA A 134 0.76 -3.40 -10.51
CA ALA A 134 1.96 -2.72 -10.02
C ALA A 134 1.75 -2.15 -8.61
N PHE A 135 0.59 -1.58 -8.34
CA PHE A 135 0.25 -1.06 -7.00
C PHE A 135 -0.04 -2.17 -5.98
N CYS A 136 -0.27 -3.41 -6.41
CA CYS A 136 -0.38 -4.58 -5.51
C CYS A 136 0.94 -4.94 -4.82
N VAL A 137 2.10 -4.44 -5.25
CA VAL A 137 3.38 -4.79 -4.63
C VAL A 137 4.06 -3.62 -3.93
N LEU A 138 3.66 -2.39 -4.26
CA LEU A 138 4.28 -1.17 -3.72
C LEU A 138 4.23 -1.05 -2.18
N PRO A 139 3.10 -1.32 -1.51
CA PRO A 139 3.05 -1.28 -0.04
C PRO A 139 4.04 -2.25 0.61
N GLN A 140 4.14 -3.47 0.09
CA GLN A 140 5.04 -4.51 0.60
C GLN A 140 6.50 -4.14 0.34
N THR A 141 6.82 -3.65 -0.87
CA THR A 141 8.17 -3.22 -1.21
C THR A 141 8.62 -2.07 -0.32
N ALA A 142 7.75 -1.10 -0.08
CA ALA A 142 8.05 0.06 0.77
C ALA A 142 8.34 -0.36 2.21
N ALA A 143 7.50 -1.23 2.77
CA ALA A 143 7.66 -1.70 4.14
C ALA A 143 8.92 -2.57 4.32
N LEU A 144 9.21 -3.46 3.35
CA LEU A 144 10.43 -4.27 3.38
C LEU A 144 11.70 -3.45 3.20
N PHE A 145 11.69 -2.44 2.33
CA PHE A 145 12.84 -1.55 2.14
C PHE A 145 13.24 -0.89 3.46
N VAL A 146 12.26 -0.39 4.23
CA VAL A 146 12.52 0.20 5.54
C VAL A 146 13.06 -0.83 6.53
N ALA A 147 12.47 -2.03 6.58
CA ALA A 147 12.93 -3.10 7.46
C ALA A 147 14.40 -3.49 7.16
N ALA A 148 14.77 -3.58 5.89
CA ALA A 148 16.14 -3.87 5.45
C ALA A 148 17.12 -2.76 5.83
N VAL A 149 16.75 -1.49 5.61
CA VAL A 149 17.59 -0.34 5.98
C VAL A 149 17.79 -0.28 7.50
N ASP A 150 16.75 -0.53 8.29
CA ASP A 150 16.84 -0.53 9.75
C ASP A 150 17.72 -1.68 10.27
N ASP A 151 17.65 -2.85 9.64
CA ASP A 151 18.55 -3.95 10.00
C ASP A 151 20.01 -3.63 9.70
N LEU A 152 20.30 -3.10 8.52
CA LEU A 152 21.67 -2.66 8.17
C LEU A 152 22.21 -1.62 9.16
N ARG A 153 21.38 -0.67 9.58
CA ARG A 153 21.76 0.34 10.59
C ARG A 153 22.04 -0.30 11.96
N TYR A 154 21.21 -1.25 12.38
CA TYR A 154 21.41 -1.99 13.63
C TYR A 154 22.70 -2.81 13.60
N GLN A 155 22.97 -3.54 12.52
CA GLN A 155 24.20 -4.33 12.38
C GLN A 155 25.45 -3.44 12.41
N ARG A 156 25.42 -2.27 11.75
CA ARG A 156 26.52 -1.29 11.80
C ARG A 156 26.79 -0.81 13.22
N ARG A 157 25.74 -0.43 13.98
CA ARG A 157 25.87 0.00 15.38
C ARG A 157 26.39 -1.13 16.28
N LYS A 158 25.93 -2.36 16.09
CA LYS A 158 26.42 -3.54 16.83
C LYS A 158 27.91 -3.77 16.58
N ARG A 159 28.36 -3.69 15.32
CA ARG A 159 29.78 -3.84 14.96
C ARG A 159 30.65 -2.73 15.55
N GLN A 160 30.17 -1.48 15.58
CA GLN A 160 30.88 -0.36 16.23
C GLN A 160 31.05 -0.60 17.73
N ARG A 161 29.98 -0.97 18.45
CA ARG A 161 30.05 -1.29 19.89
C ARG A 161 31.00 -2.44 20.22
N ILE A 162 31.11 -3.43 19.34
CA ILE A 162 32.07 -4.53 19.53
C ILE A 162 33.50 -4.00 19.35
N ARG A 163 33.76 -3.19 18.32
CA ARG A 163 35.08 -2.56 18.10
C ARG A 163 35.51 -1.57 19.20
N GLU A 164 34.57 -0.95 19.90
CA GLU A 164 34.89 -0.08 21.04
C GLU A 164 35.22 -0.86 22.32
N LYS A 165 34.89 -2.16 22.36
CA LYS A 165 35.04 -3.01 23.54
C LYS A 165 36.31 -3.89 23.50
N TYR A 166 36.99 -3.96 22.36
CA TYR A 166 38.22 -4.73 22.11
C TYR A 166 39.26 -3.80 21.50
#